data_AF-A0A132B5B3-F1
#
_entry.id   AF-A0A132B5B3-F1
#
_cell.length_a   1.000
_cell.length_b   1.000
_cell.length_c   1.000
_cell.angle_alpha   90.00
_cell.angle_beta   90.00
_cell.angle_gamma   90.00
#
_symmetry.space_group_name_H-M   'P 1'
#
loop_
_entity.id
_entity.type
_entity.pdbx_description
1 polymer ?
#
loop_
_entity_poly.entity_id
_entity_poly.type
_entity_poly.pdbx_seq_one_letter_code
_entity_poly.pdbx_strand_id
1 'polypeptide(L)'
;MHPKAILPFFFFLLTIASTLPETCAPNNGIMTTPTYGTTGAIFTICAQTTILSSPLPIYDVLTNFPCYAAWNTFVYAIDLPSNYTTPYVGLQMTFHTSGLILGFNTTSNELVTYLEPDATPPFVSWRLNAGVLGVLMQAEHVSALWDLGNGSTSYVSWETYYGAGALATLALEANLQTQFEVQGQELKERIEGGG
;
A
#
# COMPACT_ATOMS: atom_id res chain seq x y z
N MET A 1 -35.90 17.69 43.14
CA MET A 1 -35.04 16.68 42.49
C MET A 1 -35.03 16.97 41.00
N HIS A 2 -33.92 17.48 40.48
CA HIS A 2 -33.72 17.71 39.04
C HIS A 2 -32.94 16.53 38.45
N PRO A 3 -33.36 15.93 37.33
CA PRO A 3 -32.54 14.97 36.63
C PRO A 3 -31.42 15.71 35.88
N LYS A 4 -30.17 15.33 36.13
CA LYS A 4 -29.03 15.74 35.32
C LYS A 4 -29.11 15.02 33.98
N ALA A 5 -29.26 15.78 32.90
CA ALA A 5 -29.07 15.27 31.55
C ALA A 5 -27.59 14.86 31.36
N ILE A 6 -27.36 13.61 31.00
CA ILE A 6 -26.06 13.09 30.58
C ILE A 6 -25.97 13.35 29.08
N LEU A 7 -25.09 14.26 28.69
CA LEU A 7 -24.77 14.52 27.28
C LEU A 7 -23.91 13.35 26.76
N PRO A 8 -24.22 12.74 25.61
CA PRO A 8 -23.39 11.69 25.05
C PRO A 8 -22.10 12.32 24.51
N PHE A 9 -20.96 11.89 25.07
CA PHE A 9 -19.64 12.23 24.59
C PHE A 9 -19.40 11.45 23.29
N PHE A 10 -19.64 12.08 22.14
CA PHE A 10 -19.21 11.54 20.85
C PHE A 10 -17.67 11.62 20.79
N PHE A 11 -17.00 10.52 21.12
CA PHE A 11 -15.61 10.32 20.71
C PHE A 11 -15.59 10.16 19.20
N PHE A 12 -15.20 11.20 18.47
CA PHE A 12 -14.74 11.04 17.09
C PHE A 12 -13.44 10.22 17.16
N LEU A 13 -13.53 8.92 16.88
CA LEU A 13 -12.37 8.14 16.48
C LEU A 13 -11.84 8.77 15.21
N LEU A 14 -10.72 9.49 15.28
CA LEU A 14 -9.96 9.86 14.10
C LEU A 14 -9.54 8.56 13.41
N THR A 15 -10.22 8.24 12.31
CA THR A 15 -9.86 7.13 11.44
C THR A 15 -8.51 7.46 10.80
N ILE A 16 -7.52 6.59 10.93
CA ILE A 16 -6.15 6.77 10.39
C ILE A 16 -6.18 7.17 8.89
N ALA A 17 -7.18 6.68 8.15
CA ALA A 17 -7.44 7.01 6.75
C ALA A 17 -7.48 8.52 6.44
N SER A 18 -8.10 9.35 7.30
CA SER A 18 -8.25 10.78 7.02
C SER A 18 -6.95 11.58 7.10
N THR A 19 -5.84 10.92 7.45
CA THR A 19 -4.50 11.51 7.53
C THR A 19 -3.56 11.03 6.43
N LEU A 20 -4.04 10.15 5.54
CA LEU A 20 -3.25 9.66 4.42
C LEU A 20 -3.04 10.77 3.37
N PRO A 21 -1.88 10.81 2.70
CA PRO A 21 -1.65 11.76 1.61
C PRO A 21 -2.55 11.51 0.40
N GLU A 22 -3.07 12.58 -0.18
CA GLU A 22 -3.87 12.55 -1.42
C GLU A 22 -3.01 12.52 -2.69
N THR A 23 -1.76 12.96 -2.59
CA THR A 23 -0.83 13.01 -3.72
C THR A 23 0.56 12.55 -3.33
N CYS A 24 1.32 12.06 -4.30
CA CYS A 24 2.75 11.84 -4.11
C CYS A 24 3.44 13.12 -3.64
N ALA A 25 4.36 12.99 -2.69
CA ALA A 25 5.13 14.14 -2.20
C ALA A 25 6.03 14.69 -3.31
N PRO A 26 6.15 16.02 -3.46
CA PRO A 26 7.03 16.61 -4.47
C PRO A 26 8.51 16.32 -4.13
N ASN A 27 9.35 16.22 -5.16
CA ASN A 27 10.80 16.05 -5.05
C ASN A 27 11.22 14.85 -4.17
N ASN A 28 10.56 13.71 -4.31
CA ASN A 28 10.81 12.47 -3.54
C ASN A 28 10.73 12.71 -2.02
N GLY A 29 9.78 13.54 -1.59
CA GLY A 29 9.53 13.79 -0.17
C GLY A 29 9.05 12.53 0.57
N ILE A 30 9.34 12.47 1.87
CA ILE A 30 8.88 11.38 2.73
C ILE A 30 7.37 11.40 2.88
N MET A 31 6.73 10.25 2.66
CA MET A 31 5.30 10.06 2.92
C MET A 31 5.08 9.27 4.21
N THR A 32 4.08 9.68 4.98
CA THR A 32 3.70 8.99 6.22
C THR A 32 3.09 7.62 5.91
N THR A 33 3.28 6.67 6.82
CA THR A 33 2.64 5.36 6.76
C THR A 33 1.81 5.12 8.04
N PRO A 34 0.72 4.35 7.98
CA PRO A 34 -0.14 4.09 9.13
C PRO A 34 0.57 3.50 10.36
N THR A 35 1.54 2.61 10.15
CA THR A 35 2.21 1.89 11.25
C THR A 35 3.42 2.64 11.76
N TYR A 36 4.24 3.22 10.87
CA TYR A 36 5.54 3.78 11.23
C TYR A 36 5.60 5.32 11.21
N GLY A 37 4.59 5.98 10.63
CA GLY A 37 4.60 7.43 10.48
C GLY A 37 5.78 7.90 9.61
N THR A 38 6.38 9.04 9.94
CA THR A 38 7.55 9.59 9.23
C THR A 38 8.85 9.54 10.05
N THR A 39 8.78 9.12 11.32
CA THR A 39 9.95 9.14 12.20
C THR A 39 10.96 8.08 11.79
N GLY A 40 12.19 8.49 11.49
CA GLY A 40 13.26 7.57 11.08
C GLY A 40 13.12 7.04 9.65
N ALA A 41 12.22 7.63 8.85
CA ALA A 41 12.13 7.35 7.42
C ALA A 41 13.41 7.81 6.70
N ILE A 42 13.88 7.00 5.76
CA ILE A 42 15.07 7.27 4.97
C ILE A 42 14.71 7.80 3.59
N PHE A 43 13.78 7.13 2.90
CA PHE A 43 13.26 7.56 1.60
C PHE A 43 11.87 6.97 1.35
N THR A 44 11.17 7.53 0.37
CA THR A 44 9.87 7.06 -0.11
C THR A 44 9.91 6.98 -1.64
N ILE A 45 9.32 5.93 -2.19
CA ILE A 45 8.90 5.88 -3.60
C ILE A 45 7.39 6.04 -3.67
N CYS A 46 6.89 6.70 -4.71
CA CYS A 46 5.45 6.94 -4.87
C CYS A 46 5.06 7.02 -6.33
N ALA A 47 4.01 6.27 -6.70
CA ALA A 47 3.33 6.39 -7.98
C ALA A 47 1.88 6.82 -7.77
N GLN A 48 1.40 7.65 -8.68
CA GLN A 48 0.02 8.12 -8.69
C GLN A 48 -0.58 7.95 -10.08
N THR A 49 -1.75 7.31 -10.16
CA THR A 49 -2.40 6.98 -11.43
C THR A 49 -3.90 7.25 -11.32
N THR A 50 -4.46 7.97 -12.29
CA THR A 50 -5.92 8.13 -12.41
C THR A 50 -6.52 6.94 -13.16
N ILE A 51 -7.46 6.25 -12.52
CA ILE A 51 -8.17 5.08 -13.05
C ILE A 51 -9.65 5.43 -13.22
N LEU A 52 -10.23 5.12 -14.38
CA LEU A 52 -11.64 5.31 -14.74
C LEU A 52 -12.51 4.20 -14.14
N SER A 53 -12.56 4.16 -12.82
CA SER A 53 -13.45 3.31 -12.03
C SER A 53 -13.71 3.97 -10.69
N SER A 54 -14.79 3.57 -10.02
CA SER A 54 -14.96 3.82 -8.59
C SER A 54 -13.90 3.06 -7.76
N PRO A 55 -13.67 3.44 -6.49
CA PRO A 55 -12.65 2.81 -5.64
C PRO A 55 -12.83 1.30 -5.43
N LEU A 56 -14.06 0.82 -5.21
CA LEU A 56 -14.31 -0.55 -4.77
C LEU A 56 -13.79 -1.63 -5.77
N PRO A 57 -14.07 -1.55 -7.09
CA PRO A 57 -13.47 -2.49 -8.05
C PRO A 57 -11.94 -2.49 -8.05
N ILE A 58 -11.31 -1.34 -7.83
CA ILE A 58 -9.85 -1.23 -7.75
C ILE A 58 -9.34 -1.92 -6.48
N TYR A 59 -10.02 -1.68 -5.36
CA TYR A 59 -9.72 -2.31 -4.07
C TYR A 59 -9.81 -3.85 -4.15
N ASP A 60 -10.86 -4.37 -4.80
CA ASP A 60 -11.06 -5.80 -4.97
C ASP A 60 -9.92 -6.43 -5.78
N VAL A 61 -9.41 -5.75 -6.82
CA VAL A 61 -8.24 -6.22 -7.59
C VAL A 61 -6.96 -6.17 -6.77
N LEU A 62 -6.74 -5.08 -6.02
CA LEU A 62 -5.56 -4.91 -5.15
C LEU A 62 -5.49 -5.98 -4.04
N THR A 63 -6.63 -6.43 -3.53
CA THR A 63 -6.68 -7.39 -2.42
C THR A 63 -6.90 -8.84 -2.88
N ASN A 64 -7.07 -9.08 -4.17
CA ASN A 64 -7.14 -10.43 -4.75
C ASN A 64 -5.73 -11.03 -4.94
N PHE A 65 -5.06 -11.32 -3.82
CA PHE A 65 -3.69 -11.84 -3.81
C PHE A 65 -3.47 -13.11 -4.66
N PRO A 66 -4.38 -14.11 -4.71
CA PRO A 66 -4.21 -15.28 -5.57
C PRO A 66 -4.12 -14.96 -7.07
N CYS A 67 -4.73 -13.85 -7.50
CA CYS A 67 -4.77 -13.43 -8.91
C CYS A 67 -3.88 -12.21 -9.18
N TYR A 68 -3.01 -11.82 -8.25
CA TYR A 68 -2.21 -10.60 -8.36
C TYR A 68 -1.29 -10.61 -9.60
N ALA A 69 -0.66 -11.76 -9.86
CA ALA A 69 0.20 -12.00 -11.01
C ALA A 69 -0.53 -11.96 -12.37
N ALA A 70 -1.87 -11.99 -12.39
CA ALA A 70 -2.63 -11.92 -13.62
C ALA A 70 -2.63 -10.51 -14.25
N TRP A 71 -2.26 -9.50 -13.47
CA TRP A 71 -2.20 -8.11 -13.93
C TRP A 71 -0.89 -7.41 -13.59
N ASN A 72 -0.14 -7.89 -12.60
CA ASN A 72 1.09 -7.22 -12.14
C ASN A 72 2.35 -7.95 -12.62
N THR A 73 3.17 -7.30 -13.45
CA THR A 73 4.45 -7.89 -13.91
C THR A 73 5.60 -7.66 -12.93
N PHE A 74 5.50 -6.62 -12.09
CA PHE A 74 6.45 -6.37 -11.02
C PHE A 74 6.38 -7.48 -9.96
N VAL A 75 5.19 -7.73 -9.40
CA VAL A 75 4.89 -8.80 -8.44
C VAL A 75 4.28 -9.99 -9.19
N TYR A 76 5.15 -10.86 -9.71
CA TYR A 76 4.74 -11.94 -10.62
C TYR A 76 4.27 -13.21 -9.89
N ALA A 77 4.40 -13.29 -8.57
CA ALA A 77 3.79 -14.32 -7.74
C ALA A 77 3.68 -13.88 -6.28
N ILE A 78 2.70 -14.44 -5.57
CA ILE A 78 2.54 -14.27 -4.12
C ILE A 78 2.33 -15.66 -3.51
N ASP A 79 3.23 -16.10 -2.65
CA ASP A 79 2.99 -17.29 -1.84
C ASP A 79 2.09 -16.94 -0.66
N LEU A 80 1.00 -17.72 -0.52
CA LEU A 80 0.02 -17.58 0.54
C LEU A 80 0.07 -18.80 1.48
N PRO A 81 -0.31 -18.66 2.75
CA PRO A 81 -0.47 -19.79 3.65
C PRO A 81 -1.44 -20.83 3.08
N SER A 82 -1.20 -22.11 3.32
CA SER A 82 -2.02 -23.20 2.79
C SER A 82 -3.49 -23.16 3.21
N ASN A 83 -3.79 -22.46 4.30
CA ASN A 83 -5.14 -22.23 4.83
C ASN A 83 -5.74 -20.89 4.40
N TYR A 84 -5.16 -20.18 3.44
CA TYR A 84 -5.70 -18.93 2.92
C TYR A 84 -7.08 -19.14 2.28
N THR A 85 -8.02 -18.27 2.63
CA THR A 85 -9.37 -18.24 2.02
C THR A 85 -9.77 -16.84 1.57
N THR A 86 -9.42 -15.81 2.35
CA THR A 86 -9.76 -14.41 2.13
C THR A 86 -8.66 -13.53 2.73
N PRO A 87 -8.45 -12.29 2.25
CA PRO A 87 -7.57 -11.33 2.92
C PRO A 87 -7.96 -11.09 4.39
N TYR A 88 -6.97 -10.99 5.27
CA TYR A 88 -7.16 -10.59 6.67
C TYR A 88 -5.92 -9.85 7.20
N VAL A 89 -6.10 -8.97 8.19
CA VAL A 89 -4.99 -8.28 8.87
C VAL A 89 -4.14 -9.30 9.62
N GLY A 90 -2.81 -9.25 9.40
CA GLY A 90 -1.86 -10.23 9.92
C GLY A 90 -1.62 -11.42 8.97
N LEU A 91 -2.19 -11.42 7.77
CA LEU A 91 -1.83 -12.37 6.72
C LEU A 91 -0.36 -12.17 6.32
N GLN A 92 0.43 -13.24 6.43
CA GLN A 92 1.80 -13.29 5.94
C GLN A 92 1.79 -13.72 4.47
N MET A 93 2.59 -13.06 3.66
CA MET A 93 2.72 -13.29 2.23
C MET A 93 4.19 -13.25 1.84
N THR A 94 4.60 -14.06 0.87
CA THR A 94 5.91 -13.90 0.24
C THR A 94 5.72 -13.38 -1.16
N PHE A 95 6.13 -12.14 -1.41
CA PHE A 95 6.06 -11.53 -2.72
C PHE A 95 7.28 -11.94 -3.52
N HIS A 96 7.06 -12.32 -4.77
CA HIS A 96 8.12 -12.57 -5.74
C HIS A 96 8.13 -11.44 -6.76
N THR A 97 9.25 -10.73 -6.84
CA THR A 97 9.38 -9.51 -7.63
C THR A 97 10.45 -9.63 -8.70
N SER A 98 10.23 -8.95 -9.83
CA SER A 98 11.18 -8.86 -10.94
C SER A 98 11.50 -7.41 -11.28
N GLY A 99 12.53 -7.15 -12.09
CA GLY A 99 12.82 -5.81 -12.59
C GLY A 99 13.54 -4.85 -11.62
N LEU A 100 13.73 -5.19 -10.34
CA LEU A 100 14.53 -4.38 -9.41
C LEU A 100 16.02 -4.43 -9.72
N ILE A 101 16.53 -5.63 -9.97
CA ILE A 101 17.94 -5.87 -10.34
C ILE A 101 17.92 -6.61 -11.67
N LEU A 102 18.60 -6.05 -12.67
CA LEU A 102 18.58 -6.60 -14.02
C LEU A 102 19.05 -8.06 -14.03
N GLY A 103 18.18 -8.97 -14.48
CA GLY A 103 18.46 -10.40 -14.58
C GLY A 103 18.29 -11.20 -13.29
N PHE A 104 17.82 -10.58 -12.19
CA PHE A 104 17.60 -11.25 -10.92
C PHE A 104 16.18 -11.00 -10.39
N ASN A 105 15.52 -12.08 -9.96
CA ASN A 105 14.29 -11.98 -9.20
C ASN A 105 14.61 -11.85 -7.71
N THR A 106 13.74 -11.15 -6.99
CA THR A 106 13.84 -10.95 -5.56
C THR A 106 12.58 -11.44 -4.85
N THR A 107 12.68 -11.63 -3.54
CA THR A 107 11.55 -12.00 -2.70
C THR A 107 11.49 -11.15 -1.46
N SER A 108 10.30 -10.82 -1.00
CA SER A 108 10.07 -10.12 0.27
C SER A 108 8.98 -10.81 1.08
N ASN A 109 9.15 -10.83 2.41
CA ASN A 109 8.12 -11.35 3.33
C ASN A 109 7.32 -10.17 3.86
N GLU A 110 6.06 -10.12 3.48
CA GLU A 110 5.12 -9.04 3.77
C GLU A 110 4.07 -9.50 4.79
N LEU A 111 3.59 -8.56 5.58
CA LEU A 111 2.48 -8.76 6.52
C LEU A 111 1.41 -7.70 6.23
N VAL A 112 0.19 -8.13 5.93
CA VAL A 112 -0.96 -7.21 5.79
C VAL A 112 -1.20 -6.49 7.13
N THR A 113 -1.18 -5.16 7.11
CA THR A 113 -1.38 -4.31 8.30
C THR A 113 -2.76 -3.69 8.32
N TYR A 114 -3.30 -3.30 7.16
CA TYR A 114 -4.61 -2.66 7.05
C TYR A 114 -5.39 -3.19 5.86
N LEU A 115 -6.69 -3.43 6.06
CA LEU A 115 -7.69 -3.74 5.03
C LEU A 115 -8.92 -2.88 5.31
N GLU A 116 -8.96 -1.69 4.73
CA GLU A 116 -9.94 -0.65 5.05
C GLU A 116 -10.76 -0.28 3.80
N PRO A 117 -11.67 -1.16 3.31
CA PRO A 117 -12.48 -0.89 2.11
C PRO A 117 -13.52 0.21 2.32
N ASP A 118 -13.99 0.40 3.56
CA ASP A 118 -15.06 1.33 3.92
C ASP A 118 -14.53 2.66 4.50
N ALA A 119 -13.20 2.81 4.59
CA ALA A 119 -12.58 4.06 5.03
C ALA A 119 -12.71 5.16 3.97
N THR A 120 -12.39 6.40 4.34
CA THR A 120 -12.36 7.54 3.42
C THR A 120 -10.99 8.21 3.49
N PRO A 121 -10.09 7.96 2.52
CA PRO A 121 -10.25 7.06 1.36
C PRO A 121 -10.19 5.56 1.75
N PRO A 122 -10.72 4.64 0.93
CA PRO A 122 -10.40 3.22 1.05
C PRO A 122 -8.91 2.98 0.85
N PHE A 123 -8.32 2.08 1.64
CA PHE A 123 -6.91 1.75 1.50
C PHE A 123 -6.55 0.35 1.99
N VAL A 124 -5.45 -0.18 1.45
CA VAL A 124 -4.78 -1.40 1.90
C VAL A 124 -3.32 -1.10 2.18
N SER A 125 -2.76 -1.78 3.16
CA SER A 125 -1.34 -1.67 3.49
C SER A 125 -0.76 -3.00 3.94
N TRP A 126 0.51 -3.21 3.61
CA TRP A 126 1.33 -4.30 4.11
C TRP A 126 2.73 -3.79 4.40
N ARG A 127 3.42 -4.51 5.29
CA ARG A 127 4.76 -4.14 5.73
C ARG A 127 5.75 -5.28 5.62
N LEU A 128 7.00 -4.89 5.39
CA LEU A 128 8.17 -5.71 5.51
C LEU A 128 8.92 -5.36 6.79
N ASN A 129 9.37 -6.40 7.50
CA ASN A 129 10.31 -6.28 8.61
C ASN A 129 11.48 -7.24 8.39
N ALA A 130 12.60 -6.72 7.90
CA ALA A 130 13.81 -7.51 7.69
C ALA A 130 14.77 -7.44 8.90
N GLY A 131 15.50 -8.54 9.11
CA GLY A 131 16.46 -8.70 10.20
C GLY A 131 15.81 -9.11 11.54
N VAL A 132 16.66 -9.33 12.55
CA VAL A 132 16.20 -9.73 13.90
C VAL A 132 15.34 -8.61 14.48
N LEU A 133 14.10 -8.94 14.87
CA LEU A 133 13.11 -8.00 15.41
C LEU A 133 12.81 -6.80 14.48
N GLY A 134 13.01 -6.92 13.16
CA GLY A 134 12.77 -5.82 12.21
C GLY A 134 13.73 -4.65 12.34
N VAL A 135 14.90 -4.85 12.96
CA VAL A 135 15.86 -3.77 13.25
C VAL A 135 16.75 -3.44 12.05
N LEU A 136 16.85 -4.33 11.06
CA LEU A 136 17.70 -4.07 9.89
C LEU A 136 17.01 -3.09 8.93
N MET A 137 15.78 -3.40 8.51
CA MET A 137 15.02 -2.57 7.58
C MET A 137 13.54 -2.80 7.81
N GLN A 138 12.78 -1.72 7.77
CA GLN A 138 11.32 -1.75 7.74
C GLN A 138 10.86 -1.04 6.48
N ALA A 139 9.79 -1.51 5.88
CA ALA A 139 9.08 -0.81 4.83
C ALA A 139 7.59 -0.99 5.05
N GLU A 140 6.78 -0.01 4.68
CA GLU A 140 5.33 -0.16 4.62
C GLU A 140 4.82 0.40 3.30
N HIS A 141 4.20 -0.47 2.52
CA HIS A 141 3.48 -0.16 1.29
C HIS A 141 2.07 0.28 1.66
N VAL A 142 1.62 1.37 1.06
CA VAL A 142 0.24 1.85 1.19
C VAL A 142 -0.33 2.12 -0.20
N SER A 143 -1.54 1.61 -0.42
CA SER A 143 -2.33 1.82 -1.63
C SER A 143 -3.65 2.48 -1.22
N ALA A 144 -3.78 3.79 -1.50
CA ALA A 144 -4.95 4.60 -1.18
C ALA A 144 -5.75 4.99 -2.44
N LEU A 145 -7.08 5.03 -2.30
CA LEU A 145 -8.01 5.21 -3.42
C LEU A 145 -8.89 6.45 -3.20
N TRP A 146 -8.51 7.55 -3.84
CA TRP A 146 -9.22 8.83 -3.69
C TRP A 146 -10.26 8.99 -4.81
N ASP A 147 -11.54 8.97 -4.46
CA ASP A 147 -12.62 9.25 -5.41
C ASP A 147 -12.52 10.72 -5.90
N LEU A 148 -12.31 10.91 -7.20
CA LEU A 148 -12.20 12.23 -7.83
C LEU A 148 -13.58 12.79 -8.24
N GLY A 149 -14.65 12.08 -7.92
CA GLY A 149 -15.95 12.24 -8.56
C GLY A 149 -15.90 11.69 -9.99
N ASN A 150 -16.97 11.91 -10.76
CA ASN A 150 -17.08 11.56 -12.18
C ASN A 150 -16.87 10.08 -12.59
N GLY A 151 -16.78 9.17 -11.62
CA GLY A 151 -16.49 7.75 -11.86
C GLY A 151 -15.00 7.46 -12.06
N SER A 152 -14.11 8.33 -11.58
CA SER A 152 -12.66 8.08 -11.57
C SER A 152 -12.08 8.12 -10.16
N THR A 153 -10.97 7.42 -9.99
CA THR A 153 -10.23 7.29 -8.73
C THR A 153 -8.77 7.66 -8.96
N SER A 154 -8.20 8.49 -8.09
CA SER A 154 -6.76 8.66 -7.97
C SER A 154 -6.19 7.54 -7.09
N TYR A 155 -5.53 6.58 -7.73
CA TYR A 155 -4.76 5.54 -7.06
C TYR A 155 -3.40 6.10 -6.67
N VAL A 156 -3.12 6.18 -5.36
CA VAL A 156 -1.84 6.64 -4.82
C VAL A 156 -1.19 5.45 -4.12
N SER A 157 -0.02 5.04 -4.63
CA SER A 157 0.73 3.89 -4.13
C SER A 157 2.12 4.35 -3.71
N TRP A 158 2.49 4.14 -2.46
CA TRP A 158 3.82 4.50 -1.97
C TRP A 158 4.37 3.45 -1.03
N GLU A 159 5.69 3.39 -0.95
CA GLU A 159 6.40 2.62 0.05
C GLU A 159 7.46 3.50 0.70
N THR A 160 7.39 3.61 2.02
CA THR A 160 8.38 4.34 2.82
C THR A 160 9.30 3.34 3.51
N TYR A 161 10.60 3.58 3.41
CA TYR A 161 11.64 2.72 3.98
C TYR A 161 12.29 3.36 5.20
N TYR A 162 12.60 2.52 6.20
CA TYR A 162 13.13 2.92 7.50
C TYR A 162 14.32 2.05 7.91
N GLY A 163 15.14 2.59 8.81
CA GLY A 163 16.27 1.86 9.41
C GLY A 163 17.50 1.81 8.52
N ALA A 164 18.63 1.35 9.08
CA ALA A 164 19.94 1.43 8.41
C ALA A 164 20.01 0.59 7.12
N GLY A 165 19.29 -0.52 7.04
CA GLY A 165 19.21 -1.36 5.86
C GLY A 165 18.51 -0.70 4.67
N ALA A 166 17.66 0.31 4.90
CA ALA A 166 17.05 1.09 3.83
C ALA A 166 18.08 1.81 2.95
N LEU A 167 19.28 2.11 3.46
CA LEU A 167 20.35 2.75 2.67
C LEU A 167 20.86 1.85 1.54
N ALA A 168 20.80 0.52 1.70
CA ALA A 168 21.14 -0.40 0.61
C ALA A 168 20.04 -0.40 -0.46
N THR A 169 18.77 -0.35 -0.05
CA THR A 169 17.61 -0.29 -0.93
C THR A 169 17.49 1.05 -1.66
N LEU A 170 17.96 2.14 -1.05
CA LEU A 170 18.03 3.47 -1.66
C LEU A 170 18.82 3.45 -2.98
N ALA A 171 19.84 2.60 -3.11
CA ALA A 171 20.59 2.45 -4.37
C ALA A 171 19.72 1.91 -5.53
N LEU A 172 18.55 1.34 -5.24
CA LEU A 172 17.56 0.83 -6.19
C LEU A 172 16.35 1.77 -6.34
N GLU A 173 16.35 2.95 -5.72
CA GLU A 173 15.19 3.87 -5.67
C GLU A 173 14.60 4.13 -7.06
N ALA A 174 15.43 4.44 -8.06
CA ALA A 174 14.95 4.70 -9.42
C ALA A 174 14.26 3.47 -10.06
N ASN A 175 14.78 2.28 -9.80
CA ASN A 175 14.20 1.04 -10.32
C ASN A 175 12.89 0.73 -9.58
N LEU A 176 12.86 0.90 -8.26
CA LEU A 176 11.67 0.76 -7.43
C LEU A 176 10.55 1.72 -7.86
N GLN A 177 10.90 2.99 -8.06
CA GLN A 177 10.00 4.02 -8.56
C GLN A 177 9.40 3.62 -9.92
N THR A 178 10.24 3.15 -10.85
CA THR A 178 9.79 2.66 -12.16
C THR A 178 8.80 1.49 -12.01
N GLN A 179 9.08 0.53 -11.13
CA GLN A 179 8.19 -0.62 -10.92
C GLN A 179 6.85 -0.23 -10.27
N PHE A 180 6.82 0.79 -9.41
CA PHE A 180 5.57 1.31 -8.85
C PHE A 180 4.72 2.03 -9.90
N GLU A 181 5.35 2.79 -10.79
CA GLU A 181 4.67 3.40 -11.94
C GLU A 181 4.10 2.35 -12.89
N VAL A 182 4.87 1.29 -13.18
CA VAL A 182 4.40 0.13 -13.97
C VAL A 182 3.22 -0.55 -13.28
N GLN A 183 3.30 -0.84 -11.99
CA GLN A 183 2.18 -1.42 -11.24
C GLN A 183 0.91 -0.55 -11.33
N GLY A 184 1.02 0.77 -11.18
CA GLY A 184 -0.12 1.68 -11.30
C GLY A 184 -0.73 1.67 -12.70
N GLN A 185 0.10 1.65 -13.74
CA GLN A 185 -0.33 1.61 -15.12
C GLN A 185 -1.00 0.26 -15.49
N GLU A 186 -0.44 -0.86 -15.05
CA GLU A 186 -1.02 -2.19 -15.30
C GLU A 186 -2.33 -2.40 -14.55
N LEU A 187 -2.45 -1.87 -13.32
CA LEU A 187 -3.72 -1.86 -12.59
C LEU A 187 -4.79 -1.07 -13.36
N LYS A 188 -4.43 0.10 -13.88
CA LYS A 188 -5.31 0.91 -14.73
C LYS A 188 -5.78 0.10 -15.94
N GLU A 189 -4.87 -0.53 -16.67
CA GLU A 189 -5.18 -1.37 -17.83
C GLU A 189 -6.09 -2.55 -17.48
N ARG A 190 -5.84 -3.20 -16.34
CA ARG A 190 -6.65 -4.32 -15.85
C ARG A 190 -8.09 -3.93 -15.57
N ILE A 191 -8.29 -2.74 -14.99
CA ILE A 191 -9.60 -2.21 -14.61
C ILE A 191 -10.35 -1.65 -15.83
N GLU A 192 -9.67 -0.86 -16.67
CA GLU A 192 -10.30 -0.17 -17.80
C GLU A 192 -10.46 -1.05 -19.05
N GLY A 193 -9.60 -2.06 -19.22
CA GLY A 193 -9.64 -2.99 -20.37
C GLY A 193 -10.58 -4.19 -20.19
N GLY A 194 -11.17 -4.36 -19.01
CA GLY A 194 -11.93 -5.55 -18.61
C GLY A 194 -13.47 -5.44 -18.68
N GLY A 195 -14.02 -4.67 -19.61
CA GLY A 195 -15.47 -4.59 -19.89
C GLY A 195 -16.00 -5.74 -20.74
#